data_AF-A0A3D8VWU3-F1
#
_entry.id   AF-A0A3D8VWU3-F1
#
_cell.length_a   1.000
_cell.length_b   1.000
_cell.length_c   1.000
_cell.angle_alpha   90.00
_cell.angle_beta   90.00
_cell.angle_gamma   90.00
#
_symmetry.space_group_name_H-M   'P 1'
#
loop_
_entity.id
_entity.type
_entity.pdbx_description
1 polymer ?
#
loop_
_entity_poly.entity_id
_entity_poly.type
_entity_poly.pdbx_seq_one_letter_code
_entity_poly.pdbx_strand_id
1 'polypeptide(L)' 'MSQNPSIGFYPNELSASIARWRPFNERFLGITPPNGSNDMGLIDIKKEGEKIVGFINYRKM' A
#
# COMPACT_ATOMS: atom_id res chain seq x y z
N MET A 1 10.33 -10.15 -12.43
CA MET A 1 9.40 -9.35 -11.59
C MET A 1 9.45 -9.92 -10.18
N SER A 2 9.64 -9.08 -9.16
CA SER A 2 9.64 -9.55 -7.77
C SER A 2 8.23 -10.00 -7.39
N GLN A 3 8.10 -11.22 -6.87
CA GLN A 3 6.85 -11.75 -6.32
C GLN A 3 6.71 -11.47 -4.82
N ASN A 4 7.69 -10.78 -4.23
CA ASN A 4 7.66 -10.44 -2.81
C ASN A 4 6.65 -9.32 -2.59
N PRO A 5 5.78 -9.43 -1.56
CA PRO A 5 4.91 -8.33 -1.15
C PRO A 5 5.73 -7.07 -0.92
N SER A 6 5.35 -5.96 -1.55
CA SER A 6 5.90 -4.64 -1.29
C SER A 6 4.82 -3.77 -0.68
N ILE A 7 5.20 -3.02 0.35
CA ILE A 7 4.32 -2.09 1.06
C ILE A 7 5.01 -0.72 1.02
N GLY A 8 4.30 0.30 0.56
CA GLY A 8 4.81 1.66 0.53
C GLY A 8 3.82 2.64 1.14
N PHE A 9 4.36 3.65 1.81
CA PHE A 9 3.62 4.76 2.40
C PHE A 9 3.81 6.00 1.52
N TYR A 10 2.71 6.61 1.12
CA TYR A 10 2.70 7.69 0.13
C TYR A 10 1.78 8.82 0.57
N PRO A 11 2.09 10.08 0.22
CA PRO A 11 1.26 11.22 0.59
C PRO A 11 -0.13 11.17 -0.06
N ASN A 12 -0.32 10.50 -1.20
CA ASN A 12 -1.63 10.46 -1.86
C ASN A 12 -1.77 9.27 -2.82
N GLU A 13 -3.01 9.04 -3.27
CA GLU A 13 -3.36 7.97 -4.20
C GLU A 13 -2.62 8.07 -5.54
N LEU A 14 -2.33 9.29 -6.02
CA LEU A 14 -1.60 9.49 -7.27
C LEU A 14 -0.17 8.91 -7.18
N SER A 15 0.51 9.16 -6.07
CA SER A 15 1.86 8.65 -5.81
C SER A 15 1.86 7.17 -5.40
N ALA A 16 0.80 6.70 -4.75
CA ALA A 16 0.56 5.29 -4.43
C ALA A 16 0.01 4.45 -5.60
N SER A 17 -0.26 5.07 -6.75
CA SER A 17 -1.04 4.44 -7.82
C SER A 17 -0.45 3.09 -8.25
N ILE A 18 -1.28 2.06 -8.21
CA ILE A 18 -0.91 0.72 -8.68
C ILE A 18 -0.49 0.75 -10.15
N ALA A 19 -1.00 1.66 -10.98
CA ALA A 19 -0.56 1.79 -12.37
C ALA A 19 0.92 2.18 -12.48
N ARG A 20 1.44 2.92 -11.49
CA ARG A 20 2.86 3.30 -11.43
C ARG A 20 3.75 2.13 -10.96
N TRP A 21 3.26 1.29 -10.04
CA TRP A 21 4.07 0.26 -9.39
C TRP A 21 3.90 -1.16 -9.97
N ARG A 22 2.75 -1.46 -10.59
CA ARG A 22 2.41 -2.77 -11.17
C ARG A 22 3.42 -3.28 -12.20
N PRO A 23 4.02 -2.46 -13.07
CA PRO A 23 5.07 -2.94 -13.98
C PRO A 23 6.31 -3.49 -13.26
N PHE A 24 6.52 -3.11 -12.00
CA PHE A 24 7.70 -3.48 -11.20
C PHE A 24 7.39 -4.56 -10.16
N ASN A 25 6.16 -4.58 -9.62
CA ASN A 25 5.70 -5.56 -8.64
C ASN A 25 4.17 -5.72 -8.69
N GLU A 26 3.69 -6.93 -8.98
CA GLU A 26 2.25 -7.23 -9.00
C GLU A 26 1.64 -7.39 -7.61
N ARG A 27 2.47 -7.66 -6.59
CA ARG A 27 2.08 -7.74 -5.18
C ARG A 27 2.55 -6.48 -4.47
N PHE A 28 1.83 -5.38 -4.71
CA PHE A 28 2.09 -4.07 -4.12
C PHE A 28 0.88 -3.54 -3.34
N LEU A 29 1.13 -2.99 -2.15
CA LEU A 29 0.15 -2.29 -1.32
C LEU A 29 0.62 -0.86 -1.06
N GLY A 30 -0.14 0.11 -1.57
CA GLY A 30 0.02 1.53 -1.24
C GLY A 30 -0.86 1.92 -0.06
N ILE A 31 -0.26 2.58 0.94
CA ILE A 31 -0.97 3.17 2.09
C ILE A 31 -0.85 4.69 1.99
N THR A 32 -1.99 5.38 2.10
CA THR A 32 -2.09 6.83 1.97
C THR A 32 -2.93 7.41 3.11
N PRO A 33 -2.77 8.69 3.44
CA PRO A 33 -3.65 9.37 4.38
C PRO A 33 -5.12 9.32 3.94
N PRO A 34 -6.07 9.41 4.87
CA PRO A 34 -7.50 9.39 4.55
C PRO A 34 -7.96 10.68 3.86
N ASN A 35 -9.12 10.61 3.22
CA ASN A 35 -9.86 11.77 2.68
C ASN A 35 -9.08 12.63 1.67
N GLY A 36 -8.12 12.03 0.95
CA GLY A 36 -7.30 12.77 -0.02
C GLY A 36 -6.32 13.76 0.60
N SER A 37 -6.11 13.70 1.93
CA SER A 37 -5.07 14.48 2.60
C SER A 37 -3.68 14.02 2.17
N ASN A 38 -2.71 14.95 2.21
CA ASN A 38 -1.29 14.63 2.06
C ASN A 38 -0.55 14.46 3.41
N ASP A 39 -1.26 14.64 4.53
CA ASP A 39 -0.69 14.56 5.86
C ASP A 39 -0.50 13.11 6.30
N MET A 40 0.75 12.64 6.26
CA MET A 40 1.14 11.30 6.69
C MET A 40 0.86 11.01 8.17
N GLY A 41 0.73 12.05 9.01
CA GLY A 41 0.38 11.90 10.43
C GLY A 41 -1.05 11.43 10.66
N LEU A 42 -1.92 11.51 9.65
CA LEU A 42 -3.31 11.04 9.72
C LEU A 42 -3.45 9.54 9.44
N ILE A 43 -2.35 8.85 9.11
CA ILE A 43 -2.38 7.40 8.91
C ILE A 43 -2.51 6.72 10.28
N ASP A 44 -3.64 6.05 10.48
CA ASP A 44 -3.83 5.18 11.62
C ASP A 44 -3.09 3.85 11.37
N ILE A 45 -1.85 3.76 11.88
CA ILE A 45 -1.00 2.58 11.73
C ILE A 45 -1.63 1.34 12.37
N LYS A 46 -2.43 1.47 13.43
CA LYS A 46 -3.10 0.31 14.03
C LYS A 46 -4.14 -0.26 13.07
N LYS A 47 -4.95 0.63 12.48
CA LYS A 47 -5.95 0.26 11.49
C LYS A 47 -5.32 -0.31 10.21
N GLU A 48 -4.28 0.34 9.69
CA GLU A 48 -3.57 -0.15 8.50
C GLU A 48 -2.80 -1.45 8.78
N GLY A 49 -2.45 -1.73 10.04
CA GLY A 49 -1.79 -2.96 10.47
C GLY A 49 -2.57 -4.22 10.07
N GLU A 50 -3.89 -4.23 10.24
CA GLU A 50 -4.74 -5.37 9.86
C GLU A 50 -4.69 -5.63 8.34
N LYS A 51 -4.73 -4.55 7.56
CA LYS A 51 -4.62 -4.59 6.10
C LYS A 51 -3.24 -5.09 5.65
N ILE A 52 -2.18 -4.63 6.30
CA ILE A 52 -0.80 -5.07 6.05
C ILE A 52 -0.66 -6.57 6.31
N VAL A 53 -1.13 -7.06 7.47
CA VAL A 53 -1.07 -8.47 7.83
C VAL A 53 -1.85 -9.32 6.83
N GLY A 54 -3.05 -8.88 6.46
CA GLY A 54 -3.86 -9.56 5.44
C GLY A 54 -3.15 -9.64 4.09
N PHE A 55 -2.54 -8.54 3.65
CA PHE A 55 -1.81 -8.46 2.39
C PHE A 55 -0.57 -9.38 2.34
N ILE A 56 0.22 -9.41 3.43
CA ILE A 56 1.41 -10.27 3.54
C ILE A 56 1.01 -11.75 3.47
N ASN A 57 -0.05 -12.13 4.20
CA ASN A 57 -0.49 -13.51 4.31
C ASN A 57 -1.34 -13.98 3.11
N TYR A 58 -1.83 -13.08 2.28
CA TYR A 58 -2.58 -13.42 1.08
C TYR A 58 -1.71 -14.21 0.10
N ARG A 59 -1.99 -15.51 -0.05
CA ARG A 59 -1.46 -16.33 -1.13
C ARG A 59 -2.49 -16.35 -2.25
N LYS A 60 -2.14 -15.80 -3.41
CA LYS A 60 -2.87 -16.05 -4.66
C LYS A 60 -2.80 -17.57 -4.89
N MET A 61 -3.94 -18.26 -4.75
CA MET A 61 -4.08 -19.65 -5.21
C MET A 61 -3.93 -19.69 -6.73
#